data_AF-A0A428GTT0-F1
#
_entry.id   AF-A0A428GTT0-F1
#
_cell.length_a   1.000
_cell.length_b   1.000
_cell.length_c   1.000
_cell.angle_alpha   90.00
_cell.angle_beta   90.00
_cell.angle_gamma   90.00
#
_symmetry.space_group_name_H-M   'P 1'
#
loop_
_entity.id
_entity.type
_entity.pdbx_description
1 polymer ?
#
loop_
_entity_poly.entity_id
_entity_poly.type
_entity_poly.pdbx_seq_one_letter_code
_entity_poly.pdbx_strand_id
1 'polypeptide(L)'
;MTFFTDKLKALRKEKKLTQKELAEQIGIKQNSYSDWETGKNEPNLENIVKLSKILDTSTDELLGRQVNFGDRIIFDISKYDLNNLKNFSEQEIYALKATIVLELLDESTDTLAVKNRLTIKNKLDKDEEIILDALLTEAKVFADEVIAFEKFRKAQRKFKWPWQKDNNNLTTTYSNNNE
;
A
#
# COMPACT_ATOMS: atom_id res chain seq x y z
N MET A 1 16.17 -1.38 21.12
CA MET A 1 15.60 -0.22 20.40
C MET A 1 14.41 -0.76 19.62
N THR A 2 13.20 -0.28 19.86
CA THR A 2 11.98 -0.80 19.24
C THR A 2 11.64 0.06 18.02
N PHE A 3 11.12 -0.53 16.95
CA PHE A 3 10.76 0.21 15.72
C PHE A 3 9.94 1.48 16.02
N PHE A 4 9.01 1.38 16.96
CA PHE A 4 8.17 2.48 17.44
C PHE A 4 8.98 3.69 17.93
N THR A 5 10.02 3.48 18.74
CA THR A 5 10.81 4.58 19.34
C THR A 5 11.51 5.40 18.26
N ASP A 6 12.08 4.70 17.28
CA ASP A 6 12.83 5.33 16.19
C ASP A 6 11.89 6.05 15.21
N LYS A 7 10.75 5.42 14.89
CA LYS A 7 9.73 6.00 14.01
C LYS A 7 9.08 7.25 14.63
N LEU A 8 8.72 7.20 15.91
CA LEU A 8 8.17 8.34 16.64
C LEU A 8 9.12 9.54 16.61
N LYS A 9 10.40 9.29 16.91
CA LYS A 9 11.44 10.32 16.90
C LYS A 9 11.68 10.90 15.50
N ALA A 10 11.63 10.07 14.47
CA ALA A 10 11.77 10.51 13.08
C ALA A 10 10.62 11.44 12.67
N LEU A 11 9.38 11.02 12.89
CA LEU A 11 8.17 11.79 12.53
C LEU A 11 8.11 13.13 13.26
N ARG A 12 8.45 13.17 14.57
CA ARG A 12 8.52 14.43 15.31
C ARG A 12 9.53 15.39 14.67
N LYS A 13 10.72 14.90 14.32
CA LYS A 13 11.77 15.72 13.69
C LYS A 13 11.35 16.21 12.30
N GLU A 14 10.63 15.41 11.53
CA GLU A 14 10.07 15.79 10.23
C GLU A 14 9.08 16.96 10.35
N LYS A 15 8.23 16.93 11.39
CA LYS A 15 7.35 18.06 11.76
C LYS A 15 8.09 19.24 12.39
N LYS A 16 9.41 19.16 12.57
CA LYS A 16 10.26 20.17 13.22
C LYS A 16 9.81 20.53 14.64
N LEU A 17 9.17 19.59 15.33
CA LEU A 17 8.71 19.77 16.71
C LEU A 17 9.80 19.36 17.70
N THR A 18 9.90 20.09 18.80
CA THR A 18 10.67 19.67 19.98
C THR A 18 9.87 18.62 20.78
N GLN A 19 10.55 17.87 21.66
CA GLN A 19 9.86 16.93 22.56
C GLN A 19 8.84 17.64 23.46
N LYS A 20 9.13 18.89 23.84
CA LYS A 20 8.25 19.71 24.68
C LYS A 20 6.98 20.13 23.93
N GLU A 21 7.12 20.66 22.73
CA GLU A 21 5.97 21.10 21.92
C GLU A 21 5.02 19.93 21.59
N LEU A 22 5.57 18.77 21.22
CA LEU A 22 4.72 17.61 20.95
C LEU A 22 4.04 17.07 22.21
N ALA A 23 4.73 17.07 23.36
CA ALA A 23 4.11 16.70 24.64
C ALA A 23 2.97 17.66 25.03
N GLU A 24 3.14 18.96 24.80
CA GLU A 24 2.10 19.99 25.03
C GLU A 24 0.88 19.76 24.15
N GLN A 25 1.06 19.45 22.86
CA GLN A 25 -0.05 19.16 21.94
C GLN A 25 -0.83 17.89 22.32
N ILE A 26 -0.15 16.88 22.89
CA ILE A 26 -0.79 15.64 23.38
C ILE A 26 -1.49 15.87 24.73
N GLY A 27 -1.03 16.85 25.51
CA GLY A 27 -1.50 17.13 26.87
C GLY A 27 -0.79 16.30 27.94
N ILE A 28 0.49 15.99 27.76
CA ILE A 28 1.30 15.21 28.71
C ILE A 28 2.58 15.95 29.12
N LYS A 29 3.28 15.41 30.13
CA LYS A 29 4.59 15.95 30.55
C LYS A 29 5.68 15.59 29.53
N GLN A 30 6.61 16.52 29.30
CA GLN A 30 7.76 16.29 28.42
C GLN A 30 8.54 15.02 28.79
N ASN A 31 8.75 14.75 30.08
CA ASN A 31 9.46 13.54 30.53
C ASN A 31 8.75 12.26 30.06
N SER A 32 7.42 12.22 30.13
CA SER A 32 6.64 11.07 29.65
C SER A 32 6.82 10.85 28.15
N TYR A 33 6.88 11.93 27.35
CA TYR A 33 7.18 11.82 25.92
C TYR A 33 8.63 11.36 25.66
N SER A 34 9.58 11.86 26.46
CA SER A 34 10.99 11.46 26.36
C SER A 34 11.18 9.97 26.66
N ASP A 35 10.43 9.44 27.63
CA ASP A 35 10.41 8.02 27.96
C ASP A 35 9.89 7.17 26.78
N TRP A 36 8.93 7.68 26.00
CA TRP A 36 8.46 7.03 24.78
C TRP A 36 9.50 7.01 23.66
N GLU A 37 10.27 8.08 23.45
CA GLU A 37 11.35 8.10 22.44
C GLU A 37 12.59 7.28 22.86
N THR A 38 12.72 6.96 24.14
CA THR A 38 13.84 6.16 24.67
C THR A 38 13.46 4.70 24.96
N GLY A 39 12.18 4.35 24.81
CA GLY A 39 11.66 3.00 25.05
C GLY A 39 11.59 2.61 26.53
N LYS A 40 11.63 3.59 27.44
CA LYS A 40 11.48 3.35 28.89
C LYS A 40 10.03 3.11 29.29
N ASN A 41 9.09 3.68 28.54
CA ASN A 41 7.67 3.52 28.75
C ASN A 41 6.93 3.59 27.41
N GLU A 42 5.69 3.13 27.37
CA GLU A 42 4.86 3.13 26.17
C GLU A 42 3.66 4.06 26.31
N PRO A 43 3.21 4.71 25.22
CA PRO A 43 1.96 5.46 25.23
C PRO A 43 0.76 4.52 25.32
N ASN A 44 -0.30 4.96 25.99
CA ASN A 44 -1.58 4.27 25.96
C ASN A 44 -2.28 4.43 24.59
N LEU A 45 -3.36 3.67 24.38
CA LEU A 45 -4.11 3.69 23.12
C LEU A 45 -4.60 5.10 22.74
N GLU A 46 -5.09 5.87 23.70
CA GLU A 46 -5.57 7.24 23.44
C GLU A 46 -4.44 8.15 22.94
N ASN A 47 -3.25 8.05 23.54
CA ASN A 47 -2.08 8.82 23.14
C ASN A 47 -1.54 8.38 21.77
N ILE A 48 -1.62 7.09 21.44
CA ILE A 48 -1.28 6.59 20.09
C ILE A 48 -2.17 7.24 19.03
N VAL A 49 -3.48 7.34 19.29
CA VAL A 49 -4.43 8.00 18.38
C VAL A 49 -4.18 9.52 18.28
N LYS A 50 -3.80 10.17 19.38
CA LYS A 50 -3.40 11.59 19.34
C LYS A 50 -2.12 11.80 18.54
N LEU A 51 -1.12 10.95 18.76
CA LEU A 51 0.15 10.96 18.03
C LEU A 51 -0.08 10.81 16.52
N SER A 52 -0.91 9.86 16.11
CA SER A 52 -1.19 9.62 14.69
C SER A 52 -1.79 10.86 14.02
N LYS A 53 -2.70 11.57 14.71
CA LYS A 53 -3.30 12.81 14.21
C LYS A 53 -2.30 13.97 14.14
N ILE A 54 -1.49 14.17 15.18
CA ILE A 54 -0.53 15.30 15.24
C ILE A 54 0.61 15.11 14.23
N LEU A 55 1.05 13.87 14.04
CA LEU A 55 2.16 13.52 13.17
C LEU A 55 1.73 13.26 11.71
N ASP A 56 0.44 13.42 11.38
CA ASP A 56 -0.16 13.11 10.08
C ASP A 56 0.23 11.73 9.54
N THR A 57 0.05 10.69 10.36
CA THR A 57 0.37 9.30 10.02
C THR A 57 -0.74 8.36 10.51
N SER A 58 -0.67 7.09 10.11
CA SER A 58 -1.56 6.05 10.62
C SER A 58 -1.00 5.41 11.89
N THR A 59 -1.88 4.84 12.73
CA THR A 59 -1.44 4.04 13.88
C THR A 59 -0.68 2.79 13.45
N ASP A 60 -1.05 2.20 12.31
CA ASP A 60 -0.33 1.07 11.70
C ASP A 60 1.14 1.44 11.41
N GLU A 61 1.35 2.60 10.79
CA GLU A 61 2.69 3.08 10.44
C GLU A 61 3.53 3.43 11.67
N LEU A 62 2.92 4.05 12.69
CA LEU A 62 3.57 4.33 13.98
C LEU A 62 4.05 3.04 14.67
N LEU A 63 3.20 2.02 14.67
CA LEU A 63 3.45 0.74 15.34
C LEU A 63 4.30 -0.24 14.51
N GLY A 64 4.73 0.17 13.31
CA GLY A 64 5.57 -0.66 12.45
C GLY A 64 4.85 -1.80 11.76
N ARG A 65 3.53 -1.72 11.65
CA ARG A 65 2.79 -2.56 10.73
C ARG A 65 3.03 -2.01 9.32
N GLN A 66 4.01 -2.57 8.63
CA GLN A 66 4.12 -2.42 7.20
C GLN A 66 2.91 -3.09 6.58
N VAL A 67 1.97 -2.28 6.11
CA VAL A 67 0.88 -2.77 5.28
C VAL A 67 1.50 -3.06 3.91
N ASN A 68 2.03 -4.26 3.70
CA ASN A 68 2.26 -4.71 2.34
C ASN A 68 0.88 -4.85 1.71
N PHE A 69 0.68 -4.24 0.54
CA PHE A 69 -0.56 -4.41 -0.20
C PHE A 69 -0.89 -5.90 -0.44
N GLY A 70 0.13 -6.77 -0.51
CA GLY A 70 -0.02 -8.22 -0.57
C GLY A 70 -0.57 -8.88 0.71
N ASP A 71 -0.42 -8.27 1.89
CA ASP A 71 -0.89 -8.84 3.17
C ASP A 71 -2.37 -8.53 3.46
N ARG A 72 -2.93 -7.48 2.86
CA ARG A 72 -4.35 -7.09 3.05
C ARG A 72 -5.30 -7.71 2.05
N ILE A 73 -4.80 -8.24 0.94
CA ILE A 73 -5.67 -8.87 -0.05
C ILE A 73 -5.12 -10.26 -0.33
N ILE A 74 -5.85 -11.26 0.17
CA ILE A 74 -5.78 -12.57 -0.47
C ILE A 74 -6.44 -12.36 -1.83
N PHE A 75 -5.65 -12.00 -2.84
CA PHE A 75 -6.07 -11.77 -4.24
C PHE A 75 -6.41 -13.09 -4.93
N ASP A 76 -7.11 -13.96 -4.21
CA ASP A 76 -7.67 -15.13 -4.83
C ASP A 76 -8.98 -14.70 -5.45
N ILE A 77 -8.95 -14.42 -6.75
CA ILE A 77 -10.15 -14.12 -7.54
C ILE A 77 -11.21 -15.21 -7.36
N SER A 78 -10.78 -16.43 -7.01
CA SER A 78 -11.68 -17.54 -6.77
C SER A 78 -12.53 -17.34 -5.51
N LYS A 79 -12.20 -16.42 -4.60
CA LYS A 79 -13.04 -16.11 -3.44
C LYS A 79 -14.26 -15.27 -3.77
N TYR A 80 -14.31 -14.64 -4.95
CA TYR A 80 -15.47 -13.88 -5.38
C TYR A 80 -16.53 -14.84 -5.95
N ASP A 81 -17.74 -14.74 -5.40
CA ASP A 81 -18.93 -15.38 -5.97
C ASP A 81 -19.47 -14.46 -7.08
N LEU A 82 -19.36 -14.91 -8.33
CA LEU A 82 -19.77 -14.13 -9.50
C LEU A 82 -21.18 -14.48 -9.99
N ASN A 83 -21.92 -15.35 -9.30
CA ASN A 83 -23.25 -15.85 -9.71
C ASN A 83 -24.35 -14.75 -9.81
N ASN A 84 -24.00 -13.48 -9.60
CA ASN A 84 -24.91 -12.35 -9.67
C ASN A 84 -24.20 -11.06 -10.11
N LEU A 85 -23.28 -11.17 -11.06
CA LEU A 85 -22.41 -10.07 -11.48
C LEU A 85 -23.19 -8.83 -11.92
N LYS A 86 -24.40 -9.02 -12.46
CA LYS A 86 -25.30 -7.96 -12.91
C LYS A 86 -25.76 -7.02 -11.79
N ASN A 87 -25.77 -7.49 -10.54
CA ASN A 87 -26.29 -6.76 -9.38
C ASN A 87 -25.19 -6.32 -8.42
N PHE A 88 -23.92 -6.39 -8.82
CA PHE A 88 -22.82 -5.91 -7.99
C PHE A 88 -22.94 -4.40 -7.77
N SER A 89 -22.69 -3.97 -6.54
CA SER A 89 -22.46 -2.57 -6.23
C SER A 89 -21.18 -2.07 -6.91
N GLU A 90 -21.09 -0.76 -7.09
CA GLU A 90 -19.92 -0.11 -7.69
C GLU A 90 -18.62 -0.46 -6.95
N GLN A 91 -18.67 -0.58 -5.62
CA GLN A 91 -17.54 -0.96 -4.78
C GLN A 91 -17.08 -2.40 -5.02
N GLU A 92 -18.02 -3.32 -5.23
CA GLU A 92 -17.72 -4.72 -5.53
C GLU A 92 -17.12 -4.87 -6.93
N ILE A 93 -17.60 -4.08 -7.90
CA ILE A 93 -17.03 -4.02 -9.25
C ILE A 93 -15.58 -3.51 -9.20
N TYR A 94 -15.31 -2.45 -8.45
CA TYR A 94 -13.94 -1.94 -8.29
C TYR A 94 -13.02 -2.93 -7.58
N ALA A 95 -13.49 -3.62 -6.54
CA ALA A 95 -12.73 -4.64 -5.85
C ALA A 95 -12.40 -5.83 -6.75
N LEU A 96 -13.37 -6.29 -7.55
CA LEU A 96 -13.19 -7.35 -8.54
C LEU A 96 -12.18 -6.92 -9.61
N LYS A 97 -12.34 -5.72 -10.17
CA LYS A 97 -11.44 -5.17 -11.20
C LYS A 97 -10.01 -5.05 -10.68
N ALA A 98 -9.81 -4.55 -9.47
CA ALA A 98 -8.49 -4.48 -8.84
C ALA A 98 -7.87 -5.87 -8.66
N THR A 99 -8.68 -6.87 -8.27
CA THR A 99 -8.24 -8.26 -8.12
C THR A 99 -7.81 -8.86 -9.46
N ILE A 100 -8.60 -8.65 -10.53
CA ILE A 100 -8.27 -9.09 -11.89
C ILE A 100 -6.96 -8.47 -12.36
N VAL A 101 -6.79 -7.14 -12.21
CA VAL A 101 -5.55 -6.45 -12.57
C VAL A 101 -4.35 -7.10 -11.91
N LEU A 102 -4.43 -7.37 -10.62
CA LEU A 102 -3.30 -7.88 -9.84
C LEU A 102 -2.96 -9.33 -10.18
N GLU A 103 -3.97 -10.12 -10.56
CA GLU A 103 -3.71 -11.43 -11.14
C GLU A 103 -3.02 -11.30 -12.51
N LEU A 104 -3.50 -10.44 -13.40
CA LEU A 104 -2.91 -10.24 -14.74
C LEU A 104 -1.50 -9.65 -14.73
N LEU A 105 -1.10 -9.00 -13.63
CA LEU A 105 0.29 -8.54 -13.42
C LEU A 105 1.25 -9.69 -13.12
N ASP A 106 0.75 -10.87 -12.74
CA ASP A 106 1.55 -12.09 -12.73
C ASP A 106 1.79 -12.53 -14.17
N GLU A 107 3.04 -12.40 -14.65
CA GLU A 107 3.47 -12.69 -16.04
C GLU A 107 3.09 -14.11 -16.53
N SER A 108 2.67 -14.99 -15.63
CA SER A 108 2.23 -16.35 -15.92
C SER A 108 0.75 -16.48 -16.34
N THR A 109 -0.09 -15.43 -16.16
CA THR A 109 -1.54 -15.54 -16.37
C THR A 109 -2.03 -14.83 -17.64
N ASP A 110 -2.75 -15.58 -18.48
CA ASP A 110 -3.46 -15.02 -19.64
C ASP A 110 -4.90 -14.66 -19.27
N THR A 111 -5.36 -13.51 -19.75
CA THR A 111 -6.77 -13.06 -19.76
C THR A 111 -7.77 -14.16 -20.14
N LEU A 112 -7.46 -14.97 -21.14
CA LEU A 112 -8.36 -16.06 -21.55
C LEU A 112 -8.42 -17.19 -20.51
N ALA A 113 -7.30 -17.50 -19.86
CA ALA A 113 -7.25 -18.49 -18.79
C ALA A 113 -8.04 -18.02 -17.56
N VAL A 114 -7.91 -16.73 -17.20
CA VAL A 114 -8.68 -16.11 -16.11
C VAL A 114 -10.17 -16.16 -16.44
N LYS A 115 -10.58 -15.73 -17.64
CA LYS A 115 -11.98 -15.79 -18.09
C LYS A 115 -12.55 -17.20 -17.97
N ASN A 116 -11.92 -18.18 -18.62
CA ASN A 116 -12.40 -19.56 -18.67
C ASN A 116 -12.60 -20.13 -17.26
N ARG A 117 -11.64 -19.87 -16.36
CA ARG A 117 -11.71 -20.33 -14.97
C ARG A 117 -12.88 -19.70 -14.21
N LEU A 118 -13.11 -18.40 -14.35
CA LEU A 118 -14.20 -17.68 -13.68
C LEU A 118 -15.57 -18.08 -14.21
N THR A 119 -15.70 -18.21 -15.53
CA THR A 119 -16.93 -18.66 -16.19
C THR A 119 -17.30 -20.08 -15.77
N ILE A 120 -16.34 -21.03 -15.79
CA ILE A 120 -16.59 -22.41 -15.39
C ILE A 120 -16.94 -22.51 -13.90
N LYS A 121 -16.21 -21.78 -13.05
CA LYS A 121 -16.41 -21.80 -11.60
C LYS A 121 -17.79 -21.28 -11.19
N ASN A 122 -18.22 -20.16 -11.77
CA ASN A 122 -19.43 -19.45 -11.38
C ASN A 122 -20.61 -19.70 -12.33
N LYS A 123 -20.49 -20.64 -13.28
CA LYS A 123 -21.57 -21.00 -14.21
C LYS A 123 -22.30 -19.79 -14.81
N LEU A 124 -21.52 -18.80 -15.23
CA LEU A 124 -22.03 -17.50 -15.65
C LEU A 124 -22.97 -17.63 -16.85
N ASP A 125 -23.99 -16.78 -16.89
CA ASP A 125 -24.84 -16.64 -18.08
C ASP A 125 -24.18 -15.75 -19.16
N LYS A 126 -24.79 -15.69 -20.34
CA LYS A 126 -24.24 -14.94 -21.48
C LYS A 126 -24.08 -13.44 -21.21
N ASP A 127 -24.96 -12.84 -20.42
CA ASP A 127 -24.85 -11.40 -20.13
C ASP A 127 -23.76 -11.16 -19.07
N GLU A 128 -23.63 -12.07 -18.11
CA GLU A 128 -22.54 -12.03 -17.11
C GLU A 128 -21.18 -12.26 -17.76
N GLU A 129 -21.09 -13.13 -18.77
CA GLU A 129 -19.88 -13.29 -19.58
C GLU A 129 -19.50 -12.00 -20.31
N ILE A 130 -20.48 -11.25 -20.83
CA ILE A 130 -20.23 -9.96 -21.48
C ILE A 130 -19.70 -8.93 -20.48
N ILE A 131 -20.28 -8.86 -19.28
CA ILE A 131 -19.81 -7.95 -18.23
C ILE A 131 -18.39 -8.34 -17.81
N LEU A 132 -18.12 -9.63 -17.61
CA LEU A 132 -16.80 -10.13 -17.28
C LEU A 132 -15.77 -9.80 -18.37
N ASP A 133 -16.14 -9.93 -19.65
CA ASP A 133 -15.28 -9.56 -20.78
C ASP A 133 -14.92 -8.07 -20.80
N ALA A 134 -15.90 -7.20 -20.53
CA ALA A 134 -15.66 -5.77 -20.41
C ALA A 134 -14.67 -5.47 -19.26
N LEU A 135 -14.89 -6.08 -18.09
CA LEU A 135 -14.03 -5.91 -16.92
C LEU A 135 -12.60 -6.42 -17.17
N LEU A 136 -12.46 -7.58 -17.81
CA LEU A 136 -11.17 -8.16 -18.17
C LEU A 136 -10.44 -7.29 -19.19
N THR A 137 -11.15 -6.73 -20.15
CA THR A 137 -10.57 -5.83 -21.16
C THR A 137 -10.02 -4.57 -20.51
N GLU A 138 -10.82 -3.92 -19.66
CA GLU A 138 -10.37 -2.73 -18.94
C GLU A 138 -9.22 -3.01 -17.97
N ALA A 139 -9.27 -4.15 -17.27
CA ALA A 139 -8.21 -4.57 -16.37
C ALA A 139 -6.90 -4.87 -17.14
N LYS A 140 -6.99 -5.50 -18.32
CA LYS A 140 -5.83 -5.79 -19.17
C LYS A 140 -5.13 -4.52 -19.63
N VAL A 141 -5.87 -3.53 -20.11
CA VAL A 141 -5.31 -2.24 -20.54
C VAL A 141 -4.50 -1.60 -19.40
N PHE A 142 -5.07 -1.59 -18.19
CA PHE A 142 -4.38 -1.05 -17.02
C PHE A 142 -3.15 -1.89 -16.62
N ALA A 143 -3.24 -3.22 -16.64
CA ALA A 143 -2.12 -4.10 -16.36
C ALA A 143 -0.96 -3.89 -17.36
N ASP A 144 -1.27 -3.76 -18.66
CA ASP A 144 -0.28 -3.49 -19.71
C ASP A 144 0.42 -2.14 -19.50
N GLU A 145 -0.32 -1.10 -19.10
CA GLU A 145 0.26 0.21 -18.75
C GLU A 145 1.23 0.11 -17.57
N VAL A 146 0.85 -0.61 -16.51
CA VAL A 146 1.71 -0.83 -15.33
C VAL A 146 2.97 -1.62 -15.70
N ILE A 147 2.84 -2.68 -16.52
CA ILE A 147 3.97 -3.48 -17.01
C ILE A 147 4.90 -2.60 -17.87
N ALA A 148 4.35 -1.78 -18.75
CA ALA A 148 5.12 -0.86 -19.58
C ALA A 148 5.87 0.16 -18.72
N PHE A 149 5.22 0.71 -17.70
CA PHE A 149 5.83 1.62 -16.74
C PHE A 149 6.95 0.93 -15.93
N GLU A 150 6.74 -0.31 -15.48
CA GLU A 150 7.76 -1.10 -14.80
C GLU A 150 9.00 -1.32 -15.67
N LYS A 151 8.79 -1.72 -16.93
CA LYS A 151 9.86 -1.90 -17.91
C LYS A 151 10.61 -0.60 -18.15
N PHE A 152 9.89 0.51 -18.30
CA PHE A 152 10.47 1.85 -18.41
C PHE A 152 11.30 2.19 -17.15
N ARG A 153 10.75 2.03 -15.95
CA ARG A 153 11.44 2.31 -14.68
C ARG A 153 12.72 1.47 -14.53
N LYS A 154 12.65 0.18 -14.86
CA LYS A 154 13.81 -0.75 -14.87
C LYS A 154 14.87 -0.30 -15.87
N ALA A 155 14.48 0.15 -17.06
CA ALA A 155 15.40 0.71 -18.05
C ALA A 155 16.05 2.02 -17.56
N GLN A 156 15.28 2.89 -16.91
CA GLN A 156 15.74 4.16 -16.35
C GLN A 156 16.72 4.01 -15.18
N ARG A 157 16.71 2.89 -14.44
CA ARG A 157 17.70 2.62 -13.37
C ARG A 157 19.16 2.63 -13.87
N LYS A 158 19.40 2.36 -15.15
CA LYS A 158 20.74 2.40 -15.76
C LYS A 158 21.02 3.68 -16.54
N PHE A 159 20.01 4.52 -16.74
CA PHE A 159 20.11 5.75 -17.53
C PHE A 159 20.52 6.91 -16.62
N LYS A 160 21.65 7.54 -16.92
CA LYS A 160 22.07 8.79 -16.25
C LYS A 160 21.52 9.97 -17.02
N TRP A 161 20.53 10.64 -16.45
CA TRP A 161 19.97 11.86 -17.01
C TRP A 161 20.98 13.01 -16.94
N PRO A 162 21.00 13.91 -17.93
CA PRO A 162 21.95 15.03 -17.97
C PRO A 162 21.95 15.91 -16.71
N TRP A 163 20.79 16.06 -16.04
CA TRP A 163 20.63 16.84 -14.80
C TRP A 163 20.98 16.06 -13.51
N GLN A 164 21.28 14.76 -13.59
CA GLN A 164 21.74 13.97 -12.45
C GLN A 164 23.24 14.15 -12.17
N LYS A 165 23.95 14.97 -12.95
CA LYS A 165 25.40 15.18 -12.78
C LYS A 165 25.76 16.02 -11.55
N ASP A 166 24.82 16.80 -10.99
CA ASP A 166 25.15 17.77 -9.92
C ASP A 166 24.24 17.75 -8.67
N ASN A 167 23.32 16.79 -8.53
CA ASN A 167 22.39 16.73 -7.38
C ASN A 167 22.69 15.57 -6.42
N ASN A 168 23.62 15.78 -5.48
CA ASN A 168 23.89 14.87 -4.35
C ASN A 168 22.77 14.81 -3.28
N ASN A 169 21.59 15.41 -3.51
CA ASN A 169 20.52 15.51 -2.51
C ASN A 169 19.23 14.74 -2.83
N LEU A 170 19.22 13.86 -3.83
CA LEU A 170 18.03 13.03 -4.16
C LEU A 170 18.33 11.53 -4.25
N THR A 171 19.26 11.02 -3.44
CA THR A 171 19.26 9.60 -3.11
C THR A 171 18.26 9.36 -1.99
N THR A 172 17.07 8.86 -2.32
CA THR A 172 16.27 8.10 -1.36
C THR A 172 17.04 6.82 -1.06
N THR A 173 17.95 6.86 -0.09
CA THR A 173 18.55 5.66 0.50
C THR A 173 17.47 4.96 1.30
N TYR A 174 16.74 4.05 0.66
CA TYR A 174 16.24 2.88 1.38
C TYR A 174 17.47 2.05 1.72
N SER A 175 18.00 2.29 2.92
CA SER A 175 19.01 1.42 3.52
C SER A 175 18.34 0.08 3.83
N ASN A 176 18.50 -0.87 2.92
CA ASN A 176 18.43 -2.29 3.25
C ASN A 176 19.60 -2.59 4.19
N ASN A 177 19.35 -2.52 5.49
CA ASN A 177 20.25 -3.08 6.50
C ASN A 177 19.72 -4.47 6.86
N ASN A 178 20.08 -5.46 6.05
CA ASN A 178 20.20 -6.85 6.48
C ASN A 178 21.66 -7.23 6.27
N GLU A 179 22.42 -7.20 7.37
CA GLU A 179 23.60 -8.00 7.76
C GLU A 179 24.40 -7.26 8.83
#